data_AF-A0A257P8G1-F1
#
_entry.id   AF-A0A257P8G1-F1
#
_cell.length_a   1.000
_cell.length_b   1.000
_cell.length_c   1.000
_cell.angle_alpha   90.00
_cell.angle_beta   90.00
_cell.angle_gamma   90.00
#
_symmetry.space_group_name_H-M   'P 1'
#
loop_
_entity.id
_entity.type
_entity.pdbx_description
1 polymer ?
#
loop_
_entity_poly.entity_id
_entity_poly.type
_entity_poly.pdbx_seq_one_letter_code
_entity_poly.pdbx_strand_id
1 'polypeptide(L)'
;MWAQLWYPWFTQGEAGYTQRIGTGITSGWFVNTSVGHAIGATYAAQLEVEVDDQLMLDNGQRGLEGSVMPQFAYHLTQQWLLAIGEQASFQQVTSHPNWSTWLMSERDF
;
A
#
# COMPACT_ATOMS: atom_id res chain seq x y z
N MET A 1 -13.47 -8.19 20.08
CA MET A 1 -12.03 -8.27 20.36
C MET A 1 -11.41 -6.96 19.93
N TRP A 2 -10.59 -6.34 20.78
CA TRP A 2 -9.74 -5.22 20.37
C TRP A 2 -8.31 -5.74 20.39
N ALA A 3 -7.59 -5.60 19.27
CA ALA A 3 -6.17 -5.95 19.23
C ALA A 3 -5.38 -4.78 19.83
N GLN A 4 -4.57 -5.04 20.85
CA GLN A 4 -3.63 -4.06 21.37
C GLN A 4 -2.26 -4.34 20.78
N LEU A 5 -1.75 -3.39 20.01
CA LEU A 5 -0.39 -3.45 19.50
C LEU A 5 0.50 -2.59 20.40
N TRP A 6 1.62 -3.17 20.79
CA TRP A 6 2.67 -2.51 21.55
C TRP A 6 3.95 -2.61 20.76
N TYR A 7 4.82 -1.60 20.90
CA TYR A 7 6.18 -1.68 20.37
C TYR A 7 6.80 -3.04 20.75
N PRO A 8 7.43 -3.75 19.81
CA PRO A 8 7.84 -3.31 18.46
C PRO A 8 6.79 -3.43 17.33
N TRP A 9 5.54 -3.79 17.62
CA TRP A 9 4.47 -3.82 16.62
C TRP A 9 3.88 -2.43 16.36
N PHE A 10 3.55 -2.14 15.11
CA PHE A 10 2.92 -0.90 14.68
C PHE A 10 1.88 -1.16 13.59
N THR A 11 1.00 -0.19 13.38
CA THR A 11 0.05 -0.16 12.26
C THR A 11 0.13 1.19 11.58
N GLN A 12 0.02 1.17 10.27
CA GLN A 12 -0.16 2.37 9.45
C GLN A 12 -1.38 2.16 8.55
N GLY A 13 -1.87 3.25 7.99
CA GLY A 13 -2.98 3.20 7.05
C GLY A 13 -3.28 4.57 6.50
N GLU A 14 -3.71 4.57 5.25
CA GLU A 14 -4.10 5.74 4.49
C GLU A 14 -5.48 5.48 3.87
N ALA A 15 -6.27 6.53 3.76
CA ALA A 15 -7.48 6.52 2.96
C ALA A 15 -7.47 7.78 2.11
N GLY A 16 -7.77 7.62 0.83
CA GLY A 16 -7.74 8.72 -0.11
C GLY A 16 -8.87 8.65 -1.13
N TYR A 17 -9.10 9.80 -1.77
CA TYR A 17 -10.08 9.95 -2.84
C TYR A 17 -9.44 10.72 -4.00
N THR A 18 -9.53 10.13 -5.19
CA THR A 18 -9.07 10.74 -6.44
C THR A 18 -10.28 11.30 -7.17
N GLN A 19 -10.25 12.58 -7.50
CA GLN A 19 -11.31 13.24 -8.26
C GLN A 19 -10.86 13.57 -9.69
N ARG A 20 -11.65 13.12 -10.68
CA ARG A 20 -11.48 13.49 -12.08
C ARG A 20 -11.67 15.00 -12.30
N ILE A 21 -10.63 15.66 -12.82
CA ILE A 21 -10.66 17.08 -13.25
C ILE A 21 -10.58 17.27 -14.78
N GLY A 22 -10.47 16.18 -15.56
CA GLY A 22 -10.31 16.21 -17.03
C GLY A 22 -10.62 14.86 -17.68
N THR A 23 -10.31 14.69 -18.97
CA THR A 23 -10.48 13.40 -19.68
C THR A 23 -9.29 12.47 -19.47
N GLY A 24 -9.53 11.17 -19.25
CA GLY A 24 -8.47 10.13 -19.17
C GLY A 24 -7.96 9.75 -17.78
N ILE A 25 -8.48 10.35 -16.70
CA ILE A 25 -8.19 9.96 -15.31
C ILE A 25 -9.51 9.62 -14.60
N THR A 26 -9.47 8.58 -13.79
CA THR A 26 -10.65 7.93 -13.22
C THR A 26 -10.84 8.38 -11.76
N SER A 27 -12.09 8.73 -11.39
CA SER A 27 -12.40 9.03 -9.98
C SER A 27 -12.48 7.73 -9.20
N GLY A 28 -11.97 7.74 -7.97
CA GLY A 28 -11.95 6.56 -7.13
C GLY A 28 -11.61 6.86 -5.68
N TRP A 29 -11.67 5.84 -4.85
CA TRP A 29 -11.16 5.90 -3.49
C TRP A 29 -10.25 4.70 -3.27
N PHE A 30 -9.33 4.84 -2.32
CA PHE A 30 -8.51 3.75 -1.84
C PHE A 30 -8.46 3.77 -0.32
N VAL A 31 -8.26 2.59 0.26
CA VAL A 31 -7.95 2.43 1.67
C VAL A 31 -6.87 1.37 1.79
N ASN A 32 -5.82 1.68 2.54
CA ASN A 32 -4.83 0.70 2.92
C ASN A 32 -4.69 0.63 4.44
N THR A 33 -4.24 -0.53 4.88
CA THR A 33 -3.89 -0.75 6.28
C THR A 33 -2.77 -1.76 6.35
N SER A 34 -1.89 -1.57 7.31
CA SER A 34 -0.73 -2.42 7.45
C SER A 34 -0.49 -2.80 8.90
N VAL A 35 0.11 -3.97 9.07
CA VAL A 35 0.70 -4.41 10.34
C VAL A 35 2.19 -4.60 10.12
N GLY A 36 2.98 -3.97 11.00
CA GLY A 36 4.42 -4.02 10.94
C GLY A 36 5.05 -4.38 12.27
N HIS A 37 6.31 -4.79 12.20
CA HIS A 37 7.15 -5.14 13.33
C HIS A 37 8.54 -4.56 13.15
N ALA A 38 8.97 -3.72 14.10
CA ALA A 38 10.32 -3.20 14.16
C ALA A 38 11.30 -4.31 14.60
N ILE A 39 12.38 -4.49 13.85
CA ILE A 39 13.44 -5.46 14.12
C ILE A 39 14.67 -4.68 14.54
N GLY A 40 14.76 -4.41 15.83
CA GLY A 40 15.76 -3.50 16.40
C GLY A 40 15.48 -2.05 16.02
N ALA A 41 16.53 -1.22 16.01
CA ALA A 41 16.43 0.21 15.68
C ALA A 41 16.56 0.51 14.18
N THR A 42 16.85 -0.50 13.36
CA THR A 42 17.35 -0.30 11.99
C THR A 42 16.46 -0.94 10.93
N TYR A 43 15.72 -2.00 11.26
CA TYR A 43 14.93 -2.73 10.29
C TYR A 43 13.46 -2.76 10.69
N ALA A 44 12.58 -2.90 9.71
CA ALA A 44 11.17 -3.19 9.94
C ALA A 44 10.64 -4.11 8.84
N ALA A 45 9.72 -4.99 9.20
CA ALA A 45 8.95 -5.79 8.26
C ALA A 45 7.48 -5.41 8.38
N GLN A 46 6.77 -5.31 7.27
CA GLN A 46 5.36 -4.92 7.22
C GLN A 46 4.61 -5.75 6.20
N LEU A 47 3.35 -6.02 6.50
CA LEU A 47 2.38 -6.55 5.56
C LEU A 47 1.25 -5.54 5.44
N GLU A 48 1.05 -5.06 4.23
CA GLU A 48 -0.01 -4.12 3.90
C GLU A 48 -1.06 -4.76 3.01
N VAL A 49 -2.30 -4.32 3.19
CA VAL A 49 -3.43 -4.67 2.33
C VAL A 49 -4.08 -3.37 1.89
N GLU A 50 -4.33 -3.26 0.60
CA GLU A 50 -5.03 -2.15 -0.01
C GLU A 50 -6.27 -2.64 -0.74
N VAL A 51 -7.32 -1.82 -0.72
CA VAL A 51 -8.50 -1.97 -1.57
C VAL A 51 -8.79 -0.62 -2.18
N ASP A 52 -9.02 -0.61 -3.49
CA ASP A 52 -9.39 0.59 -4.22
C ASP A 52 -10.53 0.33 -5.19
N ASP A 53 -11.31 1.37 -5.43
CA ASP A 53 -12.45 1.39 -6.34
C ASP A 53 -12.16 2.46 -7.39
N GLN A 54 -11.69 2.02 -8.55
CA GLN A 54 -11.36 2.90 -9.65
C GLN A 54 -12.40 2.77 -10.76
N LEU A 55 -12.78 3.90 -11.35
CA LEU A 55 -13.46 3.88 -12.65
C LEU A 55 -12.47 3.25 -13.65
N MET A 56 -12.84 2.19 -14.37
CA MET A 56 -11.88 1.47 -15.24
C MET A 56 -11.92 1.95 -16.69
N LEU A 57 -13.02 2.58 -17.10
CA LEU A 57 -13.33 2.86 -18.49
C LEU A 57 -14.19 4.13 -18.63
N ASP A 58 -14.09 4.81 -19.78
CA ASP A 58 -14.93 5.97 -20.13
C ASP A 58 -16.43 5.63 -20.28
N ASN A 59 -16.80 4.35 -20.24
CA ASN A 59 -18.19 3.88 -20.28
C ASN A 59 -18.89 3.90 -18.91
N GLY A 60 -18.23 4.37 -17.85
CA GLY A 60 -18.79 4.46 -16.50
C GLY A 60 -18.65 3.19 -15.66
N GLN A 61 -17.99 2.15 -16.15
CA GLN A 61 -17.76 0.92 -15.39
C GLN A 61 -16.69 1.14 -14.31
N ARG A 62 -17.00 0.63 -13.11
CA ARG A 62 -16.11 0.63 -11.94
C ARG A 62 -15.54 -0.76 -11.73
N GLY A 63 -14.28 -0.82 -11.33
CA GLY A 63 -13.60 -2.04 -10.93
C GLY A 63 -13.09 -1.90 -9.51
N LEU A 64 -13.31 -2.94 -8.71
CA LEU A 64 -12.58 -3.10 -7.46
C LEU A 64 -11.22 -3.74 -7.76
N GLU A 65 -10.18 -3.11 -7.25
CA GLU A 65 -8.85 -3.67 -7.15
C GLU A 65 -8.47 -3.82 -5.68
N GLY A 66 -7.50 -4.66 -5.43
CA GLY A 66 -6.88 -4.74 -4.13
C GLY A 66 -5.50 -5.34 -4.25
N SER A 67 -4.69 -5.14 -3.23
CA SER A 67 -3.33 -5.65 -3.22
C SER A 67 -2.91 -6.14 -1.86
N VAL A 68 -1.97 -7.08 -1.86
CA VAL A 68 -1.26 -7.54 -0.66
C VAL A 68 0.21 -7.29 -0.86
N MET A 69 0.83 -6.56 0.07
CA MET A 69 2.15 -5.99 -0.08
C MET A 69 3.03 -6.31 1.12
N PRO A 70 3.81 -7.42 1.09
CA PRO A 70 4.88 -7.62 2.04
C PRO A 70 6.06 -6.69 1.71
N GLN A 71 6.57 -6.01 2.73
CA GLN A 71 7.68 -5.07 2.59
C GLN A 71 8.68 -5.15 3.73
N PHE A 72 9.92 -4.80 3.42
CA PHE A 72 11.03 -4.71 4.35
C PHE A 72 11.70 -3.36 4.22
N ALA A 73 11.89 -2.68 5.35
CA ALA A 73 12.51 -1.37 5.42
C ALA A 73 13.82 -1.41 6.21
N TYR A 74 14.77 -0.59 5.78
CA TYR A 74 16.09 -0.38 6.37
C TYR A 74 16.30 1.12 6.59
N HIS A 75 16.42 1.50 7.85
CA HIS A 75 16.76 2.85 8.28
C HIS A 75 18.28 3.00 8.26
N LEU A 76 18.81 3.57 7.18
CA LEU A 76 20.25 3.79 7.01
C LEU A 76 20.75 4.83 8.03
N THR A 77 19.97 5.88 8.24
CA THR A 77 20.17 6.92 9.27
C THR A 77 18.82 7.29 9.88
N GLN A 78 18.81 8.24 10.81
CA GLN A 78 17.56 8.84 11.32
C GLN A 78 16.76 9.62 10.27
N GLN A 79 17.32 9.83 9.08
CA GLN A 79 16.74 10.68 8.03
C GLN A 79 16.48 9.90 6.75
N TRP A 80 17.06 8.72 6.58
CA TRP A 80 17.01 7.96 5.33
C TRP A 80 16.46 6.57 5.58
N LEU A 81 15.44 6.23 4.80
CA LEU A 81 14.82 4.92 4.77
C LEU A 81 14.90 4.35 3.35
N LEU A 82 15.27 3.07 3.27
CA LEU A 82 15.18 2.28 2.05
C LEU A 82 14.18 1.16 2.30
N ALA A 83 13.20 0.99 1.42
CA ALA A 83 12.25 -0.10 1.49
C ALA A 83 12.19 -0.88 0.17
N ILE A 84 12.05 -2.19 0.30
CA ILE A 84 11.77 -3.11 -0.81
C ILE A 84 10.49 -3.86 -0.49
N GLY A 85 9.64 -4.04 -1.49
CA GLY A 85 8.42 -4.79 -1.34
C GLY A 85 8.04 -5.52 -2.60
N GLU A 86 7.20 -6.53 -2.39
CA GLU A 86 6.46 -7.19 -3.45
C GLU A 86 5.01 -6.75 -3.35
N GLN A 87 4.29 -6.81 -4.46
CA GLN A 87 2.87 -6.52 -4.52
C GLN A 87 2.19 -7.60 -5.34
N ALA A 88 1.21 -8.26 -4.74
CA ALA A 88 0.26 -9.11 -5.44
C ALA A 88 -1.05 -8.33 -5.59
N SER A 89 -1.36 -7.89 -6.80
CA SER A 89 -2.56 -7.12 -7.13
C SER A 89 -3.65 -7.99 -7.74
N PHE A 90 -4.89 -7.78 -7.31
CA PHE A 90 -6.08 -8.50 -7.72
C PHE A 90 -7.05 -7.50 -8.34
N GLN A 91 -7.54 -7.79 -9.54
CA GLN A 91 -8.64 -7.03 -10.16
C GLN A 91 -9.87 -7.92 -10.24
N GLN A 92 -11.05 -7.33 -10.08
CA GLN A 92 -12.35 -8.02 -10.10
C GLN A 92 -12.56 -8.94 -11.33
N VAL A 93 -11.91 -8.65 -12.45
CA VAL A 93 -12.10 -9.38 -13.73
C VAL A 93 -10.96 -10.36 -14.02
N THR A 94 -9.86 -10.34 -13.26
CA THR A 94 -8.69 -11.19 -13.46
C THR A 94 -8.72 -12.40 -12.53
N SER A 95 -8.43 -13.59 -13.08
CA SER A 95 -8.37 -14.84 -12.29
C SER A 95 -7.03 -15.07 -11.58
N HIS A 96 -6.00 -14.29 -11.91
CA HIS A 96 -4.66 -14.42 -11.36
C HIS A 96 -4.14 -13.07 -10.88
N PRO A 97 -3.40 -13.04 -9.75
CA PRO A 97 -2.79 -11.82 -9.28
C PRO A 97 -1.64 -11.39 -10.20
N ASN A 98 -1.52 -10.08 -10.42
CA ASN A 98 -0.34 -9.49 -11.06
C ASN A 98 0.70 -9.18 -10.00
N TRP A 99 1.95 -9.58 -10.26
CA TRP A 99 3.06 -9.42 -9.33
C TRP A 99 3.99 -8.29 -9.79
N SER A 100 4.41 -7.47 -8.83
CA SER A 100 5.42 -6.43 -9.06
C SER A 100 6.31 -6.23 -7.85
N THR A 101 7.60 -6.03 -8.09
CA THR A 101 8.57 -5.63 -7.09
C THR A 101 8.76 -4.12 -7.15
N TRP A 102 8.83 -3.45 -6.00
CA TRP A 102 9.13 -2.01 -5.92
C TRP A 102 10.27 -1.74 -4.94
N LEU A 103 10.93 -0.60 -5.16
CA LEU A 103 11.98 -0.07 -4.31
C LEU A 103 11.64 1.39 -4.00
N MET A 104 11.64 1.75 -2.73
CA MET A 104 11.42 3.11 -2.25
C MET A 104 12.66 3.61 -1.52
N SER A 105 12.98 4.89 -1.73
CA SER A 105 13.97 5.63 -0.96
C SER A 105 13.29 6.89 -0.46
N GLU A 106 13.23 7.04 0.86
CA GLU A 106 12.57 8.15 1.53
C GLU A 106 13.59 8.93 2.37
N ARG A 107 13.42 10.25 2.38
CA ARG A 107 14.24 11.16 3.17
C ARG A 107 13.36 12.14 3.94
N ASP A 108 13.51 12.15 5.26
CA ASP A 108 12.92 13.17 6.12
C ASP A 108 13.73 14.49 6.07
N PHE A 109 13.02 15.63 6.06
CA PHE A 109 13.59 16.98 6.00
C PHE A 109 13.42 17.77 7.29
#